data_AF-A0A961U2G7-F1
#
_entry.id   AF-A0A961U2G7-F1
#
_cell.length_a   1.000
_cell.length_b   1.000
_cell.length_c   1.000
_cell.angle_alpha   90.00
_cell.angle_beta   90.00
_cell.angle_gamma   90.00
#
_symmetry.space_group_name_H-M   'P 1'
#
loop_
_entity.id
_entity.type
_entity.pdbx_description
1 polymer ?
#
loop_
_entity_poly.entity_id
_entity_poly.type
_entity_poly.pdbx_seq_one_letter_code
_entity_poly.pdbx_strand_id
1 'polypeptide(L)'
;MTCWPRTPETPACLTPGDRIAVVSPSWGGPSVFPHRFDAGIDFVARTFGLEVVEMEHVRAPAQWLATHPEARAGDLMTAFADISISAIVASIGGDDAIRLLPYLDLNVISKNPKVFVGYSDATVLHFACLKAGIGSFYGPTVMAGFAENGGMHEYSVSSVLSILFSGDVPGEISSNTNGWTDEVLDWADPSNQNRKRMLNPCEP
;
A
#
# COMPACT_ATOMS: atom_id res chain seq x y z
N MET A 1 10.98 -31.42 -5.12
CA MET A 1 11.37 -30.25 -5.93
C MET A 1 10.20 -29.92 -6.84
N THR A 2 9.38 -28.93 -6.50
CA THR A 2 8.35 -28.43 -7.40
C THR A 2 8.93 -27.21 -8.11
N CYS A 3 9.24 -27.35 -9.39
CA CYS A 3 9.55 -26.25 -10.29
C CYS A 3 8.45 -25.19 -10.15
N TRP A 4 8.80 -23.91 -10.05
CA TRP A 4 7.85 -22.80 -9.97
C TRP A 4 7.05 -22.70 -11.28
N PRO A 5 5.80 -23.22 -11.39
CA PRO A 5 5.30 -23.62 -12.70
C PRO A 5 4.24 -22.68 -13.28
N ARG A 6 3.97 -21.51 -12.68
CA ARG A 6 2.95 -20.58 -13.18
C ARG A 6 3.39 -19.13 -13.06
N THR A 7 3.24 -18.39 -14.15
CA THR A 7 3.18 -16.93 -14.13
C THR A 7 2.12 -16.52 -13.09
N PRO A 8 2.44 -15.61 -12.15
CA PRO A 8 1.46 -15.14 -11.19
C PRO A 8 0.23 -14.56 -11.90
N GLU A 9 -0.95 -14.80 -11.35
CA GLU A 9 -2.19 -14.20 -11.81
C GLU A 9 -2.14 -12.69 -11.55
N THR A 10 -2.36 -11.89 -12.59
CA THR A 10 -2.46 -10.43 -12.47
C THR A 10 -3.88 -10.09 -11.99
N PRO A 11 -4.04 -9.37 -10.87
CA PRO A 11 -5.35 -8.91 -10.42
C PRO A 11 -6.08 -8.03 -11.43
N ALA A 12 -7.41 -7.95 -11.31
CA ALA A 12 -8.21 -7.02 -12.09
C ALA A 12 -7.86 -5.56 -11.78
N CYS A 13 -8.00 -4.69 -12.77
CA CYS A 13 -7.82 -3.24 -12.62
C CYS A 13 -8.90 -2.65 -11.72
N LEU A 14 -8.53 -1.59 -11.02
CA LEU A 14 -9.43 -0.78 -10.21
C LEU A 14 -10.24 0.18 -11.06
N THR A 15 -11.41 0.52 -10.54
CA THR A 15 -12.35 1.49 -11.09
C THR A 15 -12.83 2.41 -9.97
N PRO A 16 -13.16 3.68 -10.27
CA PRO A 16 -13.77 4.56 -9.27
C PRO A 16 -15.03 3.91 -8.67
N GLY A 17 -15.13 3.93 -7.34
CA GLY A 17 -16.15 3.24 -6.56
C GLY A 17 -15.69 1.91 -5.95
N ASP A 18 -14.56 1.35 -6.41
CA ASP A 18 -13.99 0.16 -5.80
C ASP A 18 -13.58 0.39 -4.35
N ARG A 19 -13.71 -0.66 -3.52
CA ARG A 19 -13.34 -0.63 -2.11
C ARG A 19 -11.90 -1.08 -1.94
N ILE A 20 -11.11 -0.28 -1.22
CA ILE A 20 -9.71 -0.54 -0.91
C ILE A 20 -9.52 -0.72 0.59
N ALA A 21 -9.11 -1.92 0.99
CA ALA A 21 -8.77 -2.21 2.36
C ALA A 21 -7.40 -1.62 2.72
N VAL A 22 -7.29 -1.00 3.89
CA VAL A 22 -6.02 -0.59 4.47
C VAL A 22 -5.66 -1.55 5.60
N VAL A 23 -4.39 -1.93 5.68
CA VAL A 23 -3.86 -2.82 6.73
C VAL A 23 -2.57 -2.25 7.31
N SER A 24 -2.24 -2.57 8.57
CA SER A 24 -0.96 -2.20 9.21
C SER A 24 -0.07 -3.44 9.41
N PRO A 25 0.56 -3.97 8.36
CA PRO A 25 1.22 -5.28 8.40
C PRO A 25 2.59 -5.25 9.09
N SER A 26 3.16 -4.06 9.28
CA SER A 26 4.46 -3.84 9.89
C SER A 26 4.31 -2.84 11.04
N TRP A 27 4.84 -1.62 10.93
CA TRP A 27 4.74 -0.61 11.99
C TRP A 27 3.31 -0.05 12.14
N GLY A 28 2.83 0.08 13.38
CA GLY A 28 1.53 0.67 13.72
C GLY A 28 1.48 2.20 13.64
N GLY A 29 2.11 2.78 12.62
CA GLY A 29 2.21 4.22 12.38
C GLY A 29 0.90 5.00 12.40
N PRO A 30 -0.25 4.47 11.93
CA PRO A 30 -1.52 5.19 11.97
C PRO A 30 -1.96 5.62 13.38
N SER A 31 -1.59 4.86 14.41
CA SER A 31 -1.88 5.23 15.81
C SER A 31 -0.96 6.34 16.34
N VAL A 32 0.23 6.50 15.77
CA VAL A 32 1.25 7.47 16.19
C VAL A 32 1.04 8.80 15.49
N PHE A 33 0.73 8.77 14.19
CA PHE A 33 0.50 9.96 13.37
C PHE A 33 -0.86 9.88 12.66
N PRO A 34 -1.98 9.97 13.39
CA PRO A 34 -3.32 9.78 12.82
C PRO A 34 -3.63 10.80 11.73
N HIS A 35 -3.24 12.07 11.88
CA HIS A 35 -3.49 13.10 10.87
C HIS A 35 -2.77 12.83 9.54
N ARG A 36 -1.58 12.22 9.59
CA ARG A 36 -0.82 11.82 8.40
C ARG A 36 -1.53 10.68 7.68
N PHE A 37 -2.01 9.71 8.45
CA PHE A 37 -2.79 8.61 7.92
C PHE A 37 -4.12 9.08 7.29
N ASP A 38 -4.84 9.96 7.98
CA ASP A 38 -6.09 10.58 7.53
C ASP A 38 -5.92 11.32 6.19
N ALA A 39 -4.83 12.10 6.08
CA ALA A 39 -4.52 12.80 4.83
C ALA A 39 -4.30 11.83 3.65
N GLY A 40 -3.71 10.66 3.90
CA GLY A 40 -3.49 9.63 2.89
C GLY A 40 -4.78 8.95 2.43
N ILE A 41 -5.64 8.53 3.36
CA ILE A 41 -6.93 7.92 3.01
C ILE A 41 -7.85 8.92 2.30
N ASP A 42 -7.84 10.19 2.73
CA ASP A 42 -8.60 11.26 2.09
C ASP A 42 -8.10 11.54 0.68
N PHE A 43 -6.79 11.46 0.45
CA PHE A 43 -6.20 11.61 -0.87
C PHE A 43 -6.62 10.45 -1.79
N VAL A 44 -6.55 9.21 -1.30
CA VAL A 44 -6.98 8.03 -2.07
C VAL A 44 -8.44 8.16 -2.49
N ALA A 45 -9.33 8.51 -1.55
CA ALA A 45 -10.74 8.65 -1.83
C ALA A 45 -11.03 9.76 -2.85
N ARG A 46 -10.42 10.94 -2.68
CA ARG A 46 -10.73 12.10 -3.54
C ARG A 46 -10.06 12.03 -4.91
N THR A 47 -8.83 11.55 -4.99
CA THR A 47 -8.03 11.57 -6.22
C THR A 47 -8.27 10.35 -7.10
N PHE A 48 -8.47 9.17 -6.49
CA PHE A 48 -8.70 7.94 -7.24
C PHE A 48 -10.16 7.48 -7.23
N GLY A 49 -11.03 8.15 -6.46
CA GLY A 49 -12.45 7.82 -6.39
C GLY A 49 -12.74 6.48 -5.71
N LEU A 50 -11.84 5.99 -4.85
CA LEU A 50 -11.98 4.70 -4.16
C LEU A 50 -12.68 4.86 -2.80
N GLU A 51 -13.40 3.83 -2.36
CA GLU A 51 -13.93 3.76 -1.00
C GLU A 51 -12.91 3.11 -0.07
N VAL A 52 -12.35 3.86 0.87
CA VAL A 52 -11.35 3.34 1.80
C VAL A 52 -12.02 2.59 2.95
N VAL A 53 -11.59 1.35 3.19
CA VAL A 53 -12.05 0.50 4.30
C VAL A 53 -10.87 0.21 5.22
N GLU A 54 -10.89 0.71 6.44
CA GLU A 54 -9.88 0.37 7.45
C GLU A 54 -10.15 -1.02 8.02
N MET A 55 -9.16 -1.92 7.99
CA MET A 55 -9.27 -3.19 8.72
C MET A 55 -9.20 -2.96 10.24
N GLU A 56 -9.70 -3.92 11.00
CA GLU A 56 -10.01 -3.80 12.43
C GLU A 56 -8.86 -3.21 13.26
N HIS A 57 -7.63 -3.64 13.00
CA HIS A 57 -6.48 -3.29 13.83
C HIS A 57 -5.59 -2.20 13.21
N VAL A 58 -5.98 -1.57 12.09
CA VAL A 58 -5.16 -0.55 11.39
C VAL A 58 -4.67 0.55 12.32
N ARG A 59 -5.53 1.04 13.22
CA ARG A 59 -5.25 2.12 14.18
C ARG A 59 -4.95 1.62 15.60
N ALA A 60 -4.79 0.31 15.80
CA ALA A 60 -4.42 -0.21 17.11
C ALA A 60 -3.07 0.38 17.56
N PRO A 61 -2.82 0.53 18.88
CA PRO A 61 -1.60 1.13 19.38
C PRO A 61 -0.35 0.44 18.82
N ALA A 62 0.64 1.21 18.36
CA ALA A 62 1.82 0.65 17.70
C ALA A 62 2.55 -0.41 18.53
N GLN A 63 2.65 -0.22 19.85
CA GLN A 63 3.25 -1.19 20.76
C GLN A 63 2.44 -2.49 20.88
N TRP A 64 1.11 -2.39 20.77
CA TRP A 64 0.23 -3.55 20.76
C TRP A 64 0.40 -4.32 19.45
N LEU A 65 0.37 -3.66 18.29
CA LEU A 65 0.60 -4.31 16.99
C LEU A 65 1.97 -5.00 16.92
N ALA A 66 3.01 -4.38 17.49
CA ALA A 66 4.35 -4.97 17.59
C ALA A 66 4.37 -6.27 18.40
N THR A 67 3.40 -6.51 19.28
CA THR A 67 3.31 -7.74 20.09
C THR A 67 2.24 -8.72 19.60
N HIS A 68 1.42 -8.33 18.62
CA HIS A 68 0.30 -9.12 18.09
C HIS A 68 0.40 -9.30 16.56
N PRO A 69 1.43 -10.01 16.04
CA PRO A 69 1.54 -10.31 14.61
C PRO A 69 0.34 -11.10 14.06
N GLU A 70 -0.34 -11.90 14.89
CA GLU A 70 -1.55 -12.64 14.54
C GLU A 70 -2.74 -11.71 14.22
N ALA A 71 -2.86 -10.58 14.91
CA ALA A 71 -3.90 -9.59 14.62
C ALA A 71 -3.64 -8.90 13.28
N ARG A 72 -2.38 -8.54 13.00
CA ARG A 72 -1.95 -7.98 11.71
C ARG A 72 -2.18 -8.93 10.54
N ALA A 73 -1.88 -10.22 10.74
CA ALA A 73 -2.18 -11.26 9.77
C ALA A 73 -3.70 -11.46 9.60
N GLY A 74 -4.46 -11.39 10.70
CA GLY A 74 -5.92 -11.46 10.69
C GLY A 74 -6.56 -10.38 9.81
N ASP A 75 -6.14 -9.12 9.96
CA ASP A 75 -6.57 -8.02 9.09
C ASP A 75 -6.30 -8.32 7.61
N LEU A 76 -5.11 -8.84 7.29
CA LEU A 76 -4.73 -9.19 5.92
C LEU A 76 -5.59 -10.33 5.37
N MET A 77 -5.85 -11.39 6.17
CA MET A 77 -6.68 -12.52 5.75
C MET A 77 -8.14 -12.12 5.56
N THR A 78 -8.67 -11.27 6.45
CA THR A 78 -10.01 -10.69 6.31
C THR A 78 -10.12 -9.88 5.03
N ALA A 79 -9.16 -9.00 4.75
CA ALA A 79 -9.15 -8.19 3.54
C ALA A 79 -9.07 -9.03 2.24
N PHE A 80 -8.27 -10.11 2.24
CA PHE A 80 -8.23 -11.03 1.10
C PHE A 80 -9.54 -11.81 0.95
N ALA A 81 -10.11 -12.34 2.04
CA ALA A 81 -11.32 -13.15 2.00
C ALA A 81 -12.60 -12.35 1.66
N ASP A 82 -12.61 -11.03 1.92
CA ASP A 82 -13.76 -10.18 1.62
C ASP A 82 -13.87 -9.92 0.11
N ILE A 83 -14.88 -10.52 -0.53
CA ILE A 83 -15.14 -10.37 -1.97
C ILE A 83 -15.55 -8.95 -2.40
N SER A 84 -15.92 -8.08 -1.46
CA SER A 84 -16.26 -6.68 -1.74
C SER A 84 -15.04 -5.77 -1.82
N ILE A 85 -13.86 -6.26 -1.44
CA ILE A 85 -12.59 -5.52 -1.49
C ILE A 85 -11.84 -5.83 -2.79
N SER A 86 -11.59 -4.80 -3.59
CA SER A 86 -10.87 -4.89 -4.88
C SER A 86 -9.36 -4.69 -4.72
N ALA A 87 -8.92 -4.02 -3.66
CA ALA A 87 -7.50 -3.77 -3.38
C ALA A 87 -7.17 -3.78 -1.87
N ILE A 88 -5.92 -4.07 -1.55
CA ILE A 88 -5.34 -3.98 -0.22
C ILE A 88 -4.10 -3.07 -0.31
N VAL A 89 -3.99 -2.09 0.59
CA VAL A 89 -2.82 -1.22 0.73
C VAL A 89 -2.24 -1.30 2.14
N ALA A 90 -0.91 -1.42 2.22
CA ALA A 90 -0.21 -1.26 3.48
C ALA A 90 -0.23 0.21 3.96
N SER A 91 -0.53 0.43 5.23
CA SER A 91 -0.57 1.77 5.83
C SER A 91 0.81 2.42 5.84
N ILE A 92 1.84 1.65 6.19
CA ILE A 92 3.26 2.03 6.17
C ILE A 92 4.14 0.76 6.23
N GLY A 93 5.45 0.90 5.98
CA GLY A 93 6.46 -0.14 6.20
C GLY A 93 6.84 -0.31 7.67
N GLY A 94 8.07 -0.78 7.92
CA GLY A 94 8.61 -1.05 9.26
C GLY A 94 9.77 -2.04 9.15
N ASP A 95 9.84 -3.05 10.02
CA ASP A 95 10.97 -4.00 10.05
C ASP A 95 10.61 -5.44 10.51
N ASP A 96 9.35 -5.75 10.77
CA ASP A 96 8.95 -7.01 11.40
C ASP A 96 7.76 -7.75 10.74
N ALA A 97 7.35 -7.36 9.52
CA ALA A 97 6.26 -8.03 8.79
C ALA A 97 6.51 -9.53 8.57
N ILE A 98 7.78 -9.97 8.60
CA ILE A 98 8.16 -11.39 8.54
C ILE A 98 7.46 -12.25 9.61
N ARG A 99 7.09 -11.66 10.74
CA ARG A 99 6.40 -12.35 11.84
C ARG A 99 4.96 -12.71 11.52
N LEU A 100 4.37 -12.16 10.47
CA LEU A 100 3.02 -12.53 10.02
C LEU A 100 3.01 -13.91 9.35
N LEU A 101 4.13 -14.35 8.76
CA LEU A 101 4.17 -15.57 7.92
C LEU A 101 3.57 -16.83 8.57
N PRO A 102 3.79 -17.13 9.86
CA PRO A 102 3.18 -18.30 10.51
C PRO A 102 1.65 -18.27 10.59
N TYR A 103 1.03 -17.10 10.40
CA TYR A 103 -0.41 -16.86 10.54
C TYR A 103 -1.11 -16.67 9.20
N LEU A 104 -0.37 -16.63 8.09
CA LEU A 104 -0.96 -16.46 6.76
C LEU A 104 -1.44 -17.79 6.18
N ASP A 105 -2.69 -17.84 5.73
CA ASP A 105 -3.16 -18.92 4.86
C ASP A 105 -3.01 -18.51 3.40
N LEU A 106 -1.97 -19.05 2.74
CA LEU A 106 -1.72 -18.77 1.33
C LEU A 106 -2.84 -19.25 0.40
N ASN A 107 -3.70 -20.19 0.83
CA ASN A 107 -4.86 -20.59 0.05
C ASN A 107 -5.94 -19.51 0.04
N VAL A 108 -6.08 -18.75 1.14
CA VAL A 108 -6.99 -17.58 1.19
C VAL A 108 -6.52 -16.54 0.19
N ILE A 109 -5.22 -16.23 0.17
CA ILE A 109 -4.64 -15.31 -0.81
C ILE A 109 -4.86 -15.84 -2.23
N SER A 110 -4.42 -17.08 -2.52
CA SER A 110 -4.48 -17.71 -3.85
C SER A 110 -5.89 -17.79 -4.45
N LYS A 111 -6.92 -17.98 -3.61
CA LYS A 111 -8.33 -18.06 -4.07
C LYS A 111 -9.02 -16.70 -4.23
N ASN A 112 -8.39 -15.63 -3.77
CA ASN A 112 -8.96 -14.28 -3.81
C ASN A 112 -7.95 -13.29 -4.43
N PRO A 113 -7.59 -13.46 -5.72
CA PRO A 113 -6.67 -12.57 -6.40
C PRO A 113 -7.23 -11.15 -6.43
N LYS A 114 -6.48 -10.22 -5.84
CA LYS A 114 -6.79 -8.79 -5.80
C LYS A 114 -5.52 -7.96 -5.69
N VAL A 115 -5.61 -6.66 -5.97
CA VAL A 115 -4.45 -5.76 -5.89
C VAL A 115 -3.91 -5.76 -4.46
N PHE A 116 -2.62 -6.00 -4.28
CA PHE A 116 -1.89 -5.68 -3.05
C PHE A 116 -0.80 -4.67 -3.38
N VAL A 117 -0.80 -3.52 -2.69
CA VAL A 117 0.18 -2.44 -2.89
C VAL A 117 0.86 -2.03 -1.58
N GLY A 118 2.17 -1.86 -1.67
CA GLY A 118 3.02 -1.39 -0.58
C GLY A 118 4.48 -1.38 -1.00
N TYR A 119 5.37 -0.87 -0.14
CA TYR A 119 6.80 -0.93 -0.38
C TYR A 119 7.55 -1.04 0.95
N SER A 120 8.89 -1.12 0.88
CA SER A 120 9.75 -1.32 2.06
C SER A 120 9.47 -2.68 2.69
N ASP A 121 9.25 -2.78 4.01
CA ASP A 121 9.03 -4.05 4.71
C ASP A 121 7.79 -4.84 4.25
N ALA A 122 6.84 -4.19 3.55
CA ALA A 122 5.76 -4.88 2.85
C ALA A 122 6.27 -5.88 1.78
N THR A 123 7.55 -5.83 1.42
CA THR A 123 8.26 -6.86 0.61
C THR A 123 7.99 -8.28 1.07
N VAL A 124 7.88 -8.52 2.37
CA VAL A 124 7.52 -9.85 2.90
C VAL A 124 6.18 -10.34 2.33
N LEU A 125 5.19 -9.45 2.28
CA LEU A 125 3.86 -9.77 1.79
C LEU A 125 3.82 -9.87 0.26
N HIS A 126 4.69 -9.14 -0.45
CA HIS A 126 4.90 -9.37 -1.88
C HIS A 126 5.40 -10.79 -2.16
N PHE A 127 6.32 -11.31 -1.34
CA PHE A 127 6.74 -12.71 -1.44
C PHE A 127 5.63 -13.70 -1.08
N ALA A 128 4.77 -13.38 -0.10
CA ALA A 128 3.60 -14.21 0.22
C ALA A 128 2.60 -14.26 -0.95
N CYS A 129 2.28 -13.12 -1.56
CA CYS A 129 1.43 -13.03 -2.75
C CYS A 129 2.04 -13.83 -3.91
N LEU A 130 3.33 -13.62 -4.18
CA LEU A 130 4.07 -14.34 -5.21
C LEU A 130 4.00 -15.86 -4.96
N LYS A 131 4.22 -16.31 -3.73
CA LYS A 131 4.13 -17.72 -3.34
C LYS A 131 2.71 -18.29 -3.48
N ALA A 132 1.69 -17.48 -3.25
CA ALA A 132 0.28 -17.80 -3.47
C ALA A 132 -0.12 -17.77 -4.97
N GLY A 133 0.80 -17.35 -5.86
CA GLY A 133 0.59 -17.32 -7.30
C GLY A 133 -0.08 -16.04 -7.80
N ILE A 134 0.00 -14.92 -7.05
CA ILE A 134 -0.63 -13.64 -7.40
C ILE A 134 0.44 -12.56 -7.59
N GLY A 135 0.29 -11.79 -8.67
CA GLY A 135 1.08 -10.58 -8.91
C GLY A 135 0.67 -9.48 -7.94
N SER A 136 1.66 -8.81 -7.33
CA SER A 136 1.44 -7.68 -6.42
C SER A 136 2.29 -6.49 -6.84
N PHE A 137 1.99 -5.32 -6.31
CA PHE A 137 2.49 -4.04 -6.82
C PHE A 137 3.38 -3.36 -5.79
N TYR A 138 4.67 -3.27 -6.07
CA TYR A 138 5.60 -2.52 -5.23
C TYR A 138 5.39 -1.01 -5.47
N GLY A 139 4.76 -0.32 -4.54
CA GLY A 139 4.20 1.02 -4.76
C GLY A 139 3.87 1.78 -3.47
N PRO A 140 3.23 2.95 -3.59
CA PRO A 140 3.00 3.84 -2.45
C PRO A 140 2.20 3.17 -1.31
N THR A 141 2.54 3.54 -0.08
CA THR A 141 1.72 3.24 1.10
C THR A 141 0.84 4.44 1.45
N VAL A 142 -0.10 4.25 2.38
CA VAL A 142 -0.96 5.34 2.85
C VAL A 142 -0.13 6.50 3.39
N MET A 143 0.75 6.25 4.36
CA MET A 143 1.48 7.32 5.07
C MET A 143 2.72 7.81 4.30
N ALA A 144 3.37 6.95 3.52
CA ALA A 144 4.51 7.31 2.68
C ALA A 144 4.16 7.04 1.21
N GLY A 145 3.72 8.08 0.52
CA GLY A 145 3.12 7.99 -0.80
C GLY A 145 1.85 8.82 -0.87
N PHE A 146 0.70 8.21 -0.57
CA PHE A 146 -0.60 8.87 -0.73
C PHE A 146 -0.78 10.10 0.17
N ALA A 147 -0.20 10.09 1.35
CA ALA A 147 -0.26 11.22 2.27
C ALA A 147 0.74 12.35 1.97
N GLU A 148 1.47 12.36 0.84
CA GLU A 148 2.47 13.40 0.51
C GLU A 148 1.99 14.83 0.80
N ASN A 149 2.88 15.67 1.33
CA ASN A 149 2.51 17.02 1.75
C ASN A 149 2.07 17.86 0.55
N GLY A 150 0.90 18.49 0.66
CA GLY A 150 0.31 19.25 -0.45
C GLY A 150 -0.17 18.38 -1.62
N GLY A 151 -0.27 17.06 -1.44
CA GLY A 151 -0.74 16.09 -2.43
C GLY A 151 0.39 15.36 -3.15
N MET A 152 0.10 14.13 -3.59
CA MET A 152 1.05 13.29 -4.30
C MET A 152 1.51 13.93 -5.62
N HIS A 153 2.79 13.74 -5.97
CA HIS A 153 3.35 14.28 -7.20
C HIS A 153 2.68 13.69 -8.45
N GLU A 154 2.53 14.52 -9.49
CA GLU A 154 1.85 14.14 -10.74
C GLU A 154 2.41 12.86 -11.36
N TYR A 155 3.74 12.69 -11.36
CA TYR A 155 4.40 11.48 -11.87
C TYR A 155 3.90 10.21 -11.15
N SER A 156 3.79 10.27 -9.82
CA SER A 156 3.31 9.16 -9.00
C SER A 156 1.81 8.94 -9.20
N VAL A 157 1.01 9.99 -9.35
CA VAL A 157 -0.45 9.88 -9.60
C VAL A 157 -0.68 9.19 -10.93
N SER A 158 -0.01 9.64 -11.98
CA SER A 158 -0.09 9.05 -13.32
C SER A 158 0.37 7.60 -13.34
N SER A 159 1.42 7.26 -12.59
CA SER A 159 1.89 5.87 -12.46
C SER A 159 0.86 4.97 -11.76
N VAL A 160 0.20 5.45 -10.71
CA VAL A 160 -0.86 4.68 -10.03
C VAL A 160 -2.05 4.46 -10.97
N LEU A 161 -2.48 5.50 -11.69
CA LEU A 161 -3.58 5.40 -12.65
C LEU A 161 -3.24 4.45 -13.80
N SER A 162 -2.05 4.55 -14.39
CA SER A 162 -1.68 3.70 -15.52
C SER A 162 -1.52 2.23 -15.12
N ILE A 163 -1.02 1.94 -13.92
CA ILE A 163 -0.73 0.56 -13.50
C ILE A 163 -1.92 -0.11 -12.83
N LEU A 164 -2.67 0.62 -11.99
CA LEU A 164 -3.76 0.01 -11.20
C LEU A 164 -5.14 0.23 -11.82
N PHE A 165 -5.33 1.22 -12.68
CA PHE A 165 -6.64 1.54 -13.27
C PHE A 165 -6.72 1.27 -14.78
N SER A 166 -5.60 0.98 -15.45
CA SER A 166 -5.59 0.57 -16.85
C SER A 166 -5.28 -0.91 -17.01
N GLY A 167 -5.99 -1.57 -17.93
CA GLY A 167 -5.70 -2.93 -18.38
C GLY A 167 -4.68 -2.99 -19.51
N ASP A 168 -4.18 -1.84 -19.96
CA ASP A 168 -3.18 -1.76 -21.01
C ASP A 168 -1.81 -2.23 -20.50
N VAL A 169 -1.02 -2.80 -21.40
CA VAL A 169 0.39 -3.07 -21.10
C VAL A 169 1.08 -1.71 -20.87
N PRO A 170 1.73 -1.47 -19.71
CA PRO A 170 2.22 -0.15 -19.31
C PRO A 170 3.22 0.52 -20.27
N GLY A 171 3.73 -0.22 -21.25
CA GLY A 171 4.70 0.29 -22.22
C GLY A 171 6.02 0.68 -21.56
N GLU A 172 6.68 1.68 -22.13
CA GLU A 172 7.90 2.26 -21.58
C GLU A 172 7.56 3.17 -20.38
N ILE A 173 8.24 2.96 -19.25
CA ILE A 173 8.13 3.85 -18.10
C ILE A 173 8.95 5.09 -18.39
N SER A 174 8.28 6.22 -18.61
CA SER A 174 8.96 7.49 -18.87
C SER A 174 9.75 7.96 -17.64
N SER A 175 10.90 8.57 -17.88
CA SER A 175 11.68 9.22 -16.82
C SER A 175 10.89 10.38 -16.23
N ASN A 176 10.92 10.52 -14.90
CA ASN A 176 10.40 11.69 -14.22
C ASN A 176 11.28 12.91 -14.56
N THR A 177 10.67 14.01 -14.99
CA THR A 177 11.36 15.30 -15.26
C THR A 177 10.95 16.40 -14.29
N ASN A 178 9.98 16.14 -13.40
CA ASN A 178 9.42 17.15 -12.49
C ASN A 178 10.26 17.36 -11.22
N GLY A 179 11.32 16.58 -11.01
CA GLY A 179 12.16 16.58 -9.80
C GLY A 179 11.80 15.48 -8.82
N TRP A 180 12.67 15.27 -7.82
CA TRP A 180 12.53 14.27 -6.76
C TRP A 180 12.82 14.87 -5.39
N THR A 181 12.41 14.23 -4.29
CA THR A 181 12.70 14.74 -2.95
C THR A 181 12.89 13.63 -1.93
N ASP A 182 13.86 13.84 -1.07
CA ASP A 182 14.13 13.10 0.16
C ASP A 182 14.09 14.03 1.39
N GLU A 183 13.55 15.26 1.24
CA GLU A 183 13.41 16.20 2.35
C GLU A 183 12.59 15.54 3.47
N VAL A 184 13.16 15.54 4.68
CA VAL A 184 12.51 15.00 5.87
C VAL A 184 11.77 16.13 6.57
N LEU A 185 10.45 16.02 6.63
CA LEU A 185 9.59 16.89 7.44
C LEU A 185 8.92 16.05 8.52
N ASP A 186 8.88 16.59 9.74
CA ASP A 186 8.35 15.86 10.89
C ASP A 186 6.84 15.64 10.73
N TRP A 187 6.44 14.37 10.72
CA TRP A 187 5.03 13.96 10.72
C TRP A 187 4.35 14.19 12.06
N ALA A 188 5.06 14.57 13.13
CA ALA A 188 4.45 14.98 14.38
C ALA A 188 3.87 16.40 14.32
N ASP A 189 4.30 17.23 13.36
CA ASP A 189 3.83 18.60 13.15
C ASP A 189 2.79 18.65 12.01
N PRO A 190 1.48 18.75 12.32
CA PRO A 190 0.43 18.74 11.30
C PRO A 190 0.50 19.94 10.35
N SER A 191 1.18 21.03 10.72
CA SER A 191 1.33 22.19 9.83
C SER A 191 2.13 21.86 8.57
N ASN A 192 2.99 20.83 8.64
CA ASN A 192 3.76 20.36 7.49
C ASN A 192 2.88 19.74 6.40
N GLN A 193 1.69 19.22 6.70
CA GLN A 193 0.84 18.54 5.72
C GLN A 193 0.44 19.44 4.52
N ASN A 194 0.39 20.76 4.73
CA ASN A 194 0.11 21.75 3.68
C ASN A 194 1.37 22.30 3.00
N ARG A 195 2.57 21.96 3.49
CA ARG A 195 3.85 22.44 2.98
C ARG A 195 4.43 21.45 1.98
N LYS A 196 4.33 21.76 0.69
CA LYS A 196 5.02 20.99 -0.36
C LYS A 196 6.51 20.91 -0.06
N ARG A 197 7.08 19.70 -0.19
CA ARG A 197 8.50 19.47 -0.05
C ARG A 197 9.28 20.07 -1.21
N MET A 198 10.51 20.49 -0.95
CA MET A 198 11.41 21.01 -1.98
C MET A 198 11.87 19.88 -2.90
N LEU A 199 11.78 20.11 -4.21
CA LEU A 199 12.22 19.15 -5.22
C LEU A 199 13.66 19.46 -5.64
N ASN A 200 14.50 18.43 -5.60
CA ASN A 200 15.77 18.36 -6.29
C ASN A 200 15.51 18.18 -7.80
N PRO A 201 16.34 18.78 -8.67
CA PRO A 201 16.25 18.52 -10.11
C PRO A 201 16.57 17.06 -10.42
N CYS A 202 15.94 16.52 -11.46
CA CYS A 202 16.38 15.26 -12.06
C CYS A 202 17.71 15.51 -12.79
N GLU A 203 18.71 14.66 -12.57
CA GLU A 203 19.94 14.73 -13.38
C GLU A 203 19.59 14.41 -14.85
N PRO A 204 20.23 15.09 -15.83
CA PRO A 204 19.96 14.94 -17.25
C PRO A 204 20.38 13.58 -17.83
#